data_AF-A0A6I3L7W1-F1
#
_entry.id   AF-A0A6I3L7W1-F1
#
_cell.length_a   1.000
_cell.length_b   1.000
_cell.length_c   1.000
_cell.angle_alpha   90.00
_cell.angle_beta   90.00
_cell.angle_gamma   90.00
#
_symmetry.space_group_name_H-M   'P 1'
#
loop_
_entity.id
_entity.type
_entity.pdbx_description
1 polymer ?
#
loop_
_entity_poly.entity_id
_entity_poly.type
_entity_poly.pdbx_seq_one_letter_code
_entity_poly.pdbx_strand_id
1 'polypeptide(L)'
;MSELNKHNVVYFESSTMRGLYAALDEWQNVNHHRFLSLSIQPDGGLFCCIALTNPAEVVITSADGHNHAAVNRFGLLAVTSG
;
A
#
# COMPACT_ATOMS: atom_id res chain seq x y z
N MET A 1 5.83 0.44 18.14
CA MET A 1 5.07 0.20 16.89
C MET A 1 3.99 -0.80 17.21
N SER A 2 2.72 -0.45 17.02
CA SER A 2 1.61 -1.39 17.22
C SER A 2 1.74 -2.57 16.26
N GLU A 3 1.28 -3.75 16.66
CA GLU A 3 1.31 -4.98 15.86
C GLU A 3 0.60 -4.85 14.49
N LEU A 4 -0.19 -3.79 14.29
CA LEU A 4 -0.90 -3.45 13.05
C LEU A 4 0.00 -3.25 11.83
N ASN A 5 1.29 -2.90 12.02
CA ASN A 5 2.19 -2.60 10.90
C ASN A 5 3.06 -3.77 10.44
N LYS A 6 2.82 -4.99 10.95
CA LYS A 6 3.67 -6.16 10.62
C LYS A 6 3.18 -6.96 9.41
N HIS A 7 1.94 -6.76 8.96
CA HIS A 7 1.34 -7.56 7.89
C HIS A 7 1.00 -6.68 6.69
N ASN A 8 1.87 -6.69 5.69
CA ASN A 8 1.68 -5.97 4.44
C ASN A 8 1.34 -6.88 3.27
N VAL A 9 1.10 -8.17 3.50
CA VAL A 9 0.76 -9.16 2.48
C VAL A 9 -0.70 -9.58 2.67
N VAL A 10 -1.48 -9.55 1.58
CA VAL A 10 -2.87 -10.00 1.56
C VAL A 10 -3.06 -10.99 0.41
N TYR A 11 -3.87 -12.03 0.62
CA TYR A 11 -4.15 -13.06 -0.38
C TYR A 11 -5.61 -13.00 -0.82
N PHE A 12 -5.83 -13.20 -2.12
CA PHE A 12 -7.16 -13.30 -2.73
C PHE A 12 -7.18 -14.45 -3.72
N GLU A 13 -8.35 -15.05 -3.92
CA GLU A 13 -8.56 -16.02 -5.00
C GLU A 13 -9.96 -15.92 -5.57
N SER A 14 -10.10 -16.29 -6.84
CA SER A 14 -11.40 -16.38 -7.51
C SER A 14 -11.32 -17.27 -8.72
N SER A 15 -12.40 -17.97 -9.05
CA SER A 15 -12.53 -18.76 -10.28
C SER A 15 -12.52 -17.90 -11.55
N THR A 16 -12.67 -16.57 -11.42
CA THR A 16 -12.59 -15.63 -12.53
C THR A 16 -11.77 -14.39 -12.17
N MET A 17 -11.08 -13.81 -13.16
CA MET A 17 -10.40 -12.52 -13.01
C MET A 17 -11.34 -11.39 -12.59
N ARG A 18 -12.62 -11.42 -13.02
CA ARG A 18 -13.63 -10.43 -12.62
C ARG A 18 -13.93 -10.53 -11.12
N GLY A 19 -14.12 -11.74 -10.60
CA GLY A 19 -14.33 -11.94 -9.17
C GLY A 19 -13.11 -11.53 -8.34
N LEU A 20 -11.90 -11.80 -8.86
CA LEU A 20 -10.66 -11.38 -8.22
C LEU A 20 -10.57 -9.85 -8.13
N TYR A 21 -10.90 -9.15 -9.22
CA TYR A 21 -10.96 -7.69 -9.25
C TYR A 21 -11.98 -7.12 -8.25
N ALA A 22 -13.18 -7.68 -8.19
CA ALA A 22 -14.20 -7.23 -7.24
C ALA A 22 -13.76 -7.40 -5.79
N ALA A 23 -13.12 -8.52 -5.45
CA ALA A 23 -12.58 -8.77 -4.11
C ALA A 23 -11.45 -7.79 -3.74
N LEU A 24 -10.55 -7.48 -4.68
CA LEU A 24 -9.50 -6.48 -4.51
C LEU A 24 -10.08 -5.07 -4.29
N ASP A 25 -11.10 -4.69 -5.05
CA ASP A 25 -11.76 -3.38 -4.94
C ASP A 25 -12.50 -3.23 -3.60
N GLU A 26 -13.29 -4.23 -3.22
CA GLU A 26 -13.99 -4.27 -1.94
C GLU A 26 -13.01 -4.14 -0.77
N TRP A 27 -11.91 -4.89 -0.79
CA TRP A 27 -10.91 -4.83 0.27
C TRP A 27 -10.30 -3.43 0.42
N GLN A 28 -9.95 -2.75 -0.69
CA GLN A 28 -9.40 -1.39 -0.64
C GLN A 28 -10.41 -0.39 -0.07
N ASN A 29 -11.69 -0.53 -0.45
CA ASN A 29 -12.77 0.33 0.05
C ASN A 29 -13.00 0.15 1.55
N VAL A 30 -13.00 -1.10 2.04
CA VAL A 30 -13.23 -1.41 3.47
C VAL A 30 -12.04 -0.99 4.34
N ASN A 31 -10.80 -1.19 3.86
CA ASN A 31 -9.60 -0.96 4.67
C ASN A 31 -9.01 0.45 4.48
N HIS A 32 -9.54 1.25 3.56
CA HIS A 32 -8.98 2.57 3.18
C HIS A 32 -7.49 2.52 2.84
N HIS A 33 -7.01 1.38 2.35
CA HIS A 33 -5.62 1.11 2.02
C HIS A 33 -5.47 0.89 0.53
N ARG A 34 -4.32 1.28 -0.01
CA ARG A 34 -3.94 1.02 -1.41
C ARG A 34 -2.96 -0.13 -1.49
N PHE A 35 -3.06 -0.91 -2.56
CA PHE A 35 -2.02 -1.88 -2.90
C PHE A 35 -0.82 -1.18 -3.54
N LEU A 36 0.38 -1.58 -3.09
CA LEU A 36 1.67 -1.21 -3.67
C LEU A 36 1.98 -2.06 -4.90
N SER A 37 1.70 -3.37 -4.83
CA SER A 37 1.89 -4.29 -5.94
C SER A 37 0.95 -5.49 -5.84
N LEU A 38 0.70 -6.13 -6.98
CA LEU A 38 -0.11 -7.34 -7.11
C LEU A 38 0.67 -8.37 -7.93
N SER A 39 0.61 -9.64 -7.54
CA SER A 39 1.08 -10.77 -8.35
C SER A 39 -0.08 -11.76 -8.47
N ILE A 40 -0.46 -12.09 -9.70
CA ILE A 40 -1.59 -12.99 -9.99
C ILE A 40 -1.07 -14.21 -10.73
N GLN A 41 -1.41 -15.40 -10.26
CA GLN A 41 -1.02 -16.68 -10.87
C GLN A 41 -2.22 -17.64 -10.88
N PRO A 42 -2.36 -18.47 -11.92
CA PRO A 42 -3.33 -19.56 -11.89
C PRO A 42 -2.83 -20.69 -10.98
N ASP A 43 -3.69 -21.20 -10.10
CA ASP A 43 -3.43 -22.37 -9.26
C ASP A 43 -4.74 -23.15 -9.03
N GLY A 44 -4.72 -24.47 -9.21
CA GLY A 44 -5.90 -25.32 -9.00
C GLY A 44 -7.15 -24.97 -9.81
N GLY A 45 -7.02 -24.26 -10.95
CA GLY A 45 -8.17 -23.76 -11.74
C GLY A 45 -8.76 -22.44 -11.22
N LEU A 46 -8.11 -21.81 -10.25
CA LEU A 46 -8.44 -20.49 -9.72
C LEU A 46 -7.39 -19.47 -10.18
N PHE A 47 -7.75 -18.19 -10.10
CA PHE A 47 -6.81 -17.07 -10.14
C PHE A 47 -6.49 -16.67 -8.71
N CYS A 48 -5.23 -16.82 -8.31
CA CYS A 48 -4.74 -16.51 -6.99
C CYS A 48 -3.89 -15.24 -7.03
N CYS A 49 -4.05 -14.36 -6.06
CA CYS A 49 -3.36 -13.08 -5.98
C CYS A 49 -2.68 -12.90 -4.63
N ILE A 50 -1.40 -12.53 -4.66
CA ILE A 50 -0.69 -11.97 -3.52
C ILE A 50 -0.57 -10.46 -3.75
N ALA A 51 -1.13 -9.69 -2.83
CA ALA A 51 -1.12 -8.24 -2.83
C ALA A 51 -0.19 -7.71 -1.72
N LEU A 52 0.72 -6.81 -2.09
CA LEU A 52 1.45 -6.01 -1.11
C LEU A 52 0.68 -4.72 -0.86
N THR A 53 0.29 -4.48 0.39
CA THR A 53 -0.21 -3.19 0.85
C THR A 53 0.97 -2.33 1.25
N ASN A 54 0.84 -1.00 1.20
CA ASN A 54 1.92 -0.14 1.69
C ASN A 54 1.91 -0.13 3.23
N PRO A 55 2.89 -0.73 3.94
CA PRO A 55 2.88 -0.77 5.40
C PRO A 55 3.13 0.60 6.05
N ALA A 56 3.59 1.60 5.29
CA ALA A 56 3.74 2.94 5.83
C ALA A 56 3.69 3.97 4.69
N GLU A 57 2.85 4.98 4.83
CA GLU A 57 3.13 6.27 4.18
C GLU A 57 4.61 6.62 4.42
N VAL A 58 5.39 6.79 3.35
CA VAL A 58 6.81 7.11 3.49
C VAL A 58 6.88 8.57 3.90
N VAL A 59 7.21 8.81 5.16
CA VAL A 59 7.46 10.15 5.66
C VAL A 59 8.86 10.57 5.25
N ILE A 60 8.98 11.60 4.41
CA ILE A 60 10.28 12.19 4.07
C ILE A 60 10.68 13.10 5.22
N THR A 61 11.80 12.78 5.88
CA THR A 61 12.32 13.55 7.01
C THR A 61 13.77 13.98 6.81
N SER A 62 14.25 14.86 7.69
CA SER A 62 15.68 15.13 7.87
C SER A 62 16.41 13.86 8.31
N ALA A 63 17.74 13.86 8.17
CA ALA A 63 18.57 12.71 8.52
C ALA A 63 18.46 12.29 10.01
N ASP A 64 18.13 13.24 10.89
CA ASP A 64 17.88 13.00 12.32
C ASP A 64 16.41 12.66 12.64
N GLY A 65 15.52 12.70 11.65
CA GLY A 65 14.10 12.37 11.78
C GLY A 65 13.21 13.47 12.38
N HIS A 66 13.75 14.64 12.76
CA HIS A 66 12.96 15.66 13.47
C HIS A 66 12.12 16.57 12.56
N ASN A 67 12.57 16.80 11.33
CA ASN A 67 11.90 17.69 10.39
C ASN A 67 11.26 16.90 9.27
N HIS A 68 10.06 17.31 8.85
CA HIS A 68 9.31 16.66 7.78
C HIS A 68 9.37 17.49 6.49
N ALA A 69 9.25 16.84 5.34
CA ALA A 69 9.18 17.55 4.06
C ALA A 69 7.85 18.32 3.93
N ALA A 70 7.94 19.56 3.43
CA ALA A 70 6.80 20.42 3.12
C ALA A 70 6.96 21.02 1.72
N VAL A 71 5.82 21.33 1.07
CA VAL A 71 5.80 22.09 -0.19
C VAL A 71 5.74 23.58 0.15
N ASN A 72 6.75 24.34 -0.26
CA ASN A 72 6.78 25.78 -0.02
C ASN A 72 5.92 26.55 -1.03
N ARG A 73 5.78 27.88 -0.84
CA ARG A 73 5.00 28.76 -1.72
C ARG A 73 5.45 28.80 -3.19
N PHE A 74 6.62 28.26 -3.51
CA PHE A 74 7.16 28.17 -4.86
C PHE A 74 6.98 26.78 -5.49
N GLY A 75 6.28 25.87 -4.82
CA GLY A 75 6.02 24.51 -5.31
C GLY A 75 7.20 23.55 -5.13
N LEU A 76 8.21 23.90 -4.33
CA LEU A 76 9.35 23.04 -4.07
C LEU A 76 9.11 22.18 -2.83
N LEU A 77 9.39 20.87 -2.96
CA LEU A 77 9.43 19.93 -1.85
C LEU A 77 10.79 20.01 -1.16
N ALA A 78 10.82 20.39 0.12
CA ALA A 78 12.04 20.46 0.90
C ALA A 78 11.80 20.04 2.35
N VAL A 79 12.83 19.49 2.99
CA VAL A 79 12.86 19.30 4.44
C VAL A 79 13.35 20.60 5.07
N THR A 80 12.56 21.21 5.94
CA THR A 80 12.96 22.44 6.63
C THR A 80 14.03 22.11 7.68
N SER A 81 15.24 22.64 7.54
CA SER A 81 16.16 22.78 8.65
C SER A 81 15.68 23.96 9.51
N GLY A 82 15.45 23.72 10.80
CA GLY A 82 15.33 24.81 11.78
C GLY A 82 16.61 25.63 11.89
#